data_AF-L8LVV7-F1
#
_entry.id   AF-L8LVV7-F1
#
_cell.length_a   1.000
_cell.length_b   1.000
_cell.length_c   1.000
_cell.angle_alpha   90.00
_cell.angle_beta   90.00
_cell.angle_gamma   90.00
#
_symmetry.space_group_name_H-M   'P 1'
#
loop_
_entity.id
_entity.type
_entity.pdbx_description
1 polymer ?
#
loop_
_entity_poly.entity_id
_entity_poly.type
_entity_poly.pdbx_seq_one_letter_code
_entity_poly.pdbx_strand_id
1 'polypeptide(L)'
;MITFITKKVRFRNNRVIFTRKTLAYAATILQIGARLNLYPLPFTLSPGHPPYPLNYPPKIMKLTTTLTCLIINNLVLVNPVVAQIAPDNTLGDENSRVENRGNRDIINGGATRGENLFHSFREFNVEAGRGAYFENPAAIRNILSRVTGNNLSNIQGVLGVLGNANLFLINPNGIIFGPNARLDMNGSFFGSSANSIVFSNFEFSTINPEAPPLLT
;
A
#
# COMPACT_ATOMS: atom_id res chain seq x y z
N MET A 1 -6.81 -12.91 -2.49
CA MET A 1 -6.35 -11.74 -3.26
C MET A 1 -6.79 -11.94 -4.71
N ILE A 2 -7.74 -11.15 -5.20
CA ILE A 2 -8.18 -11.22 -6.61
C ILE A 2 -7.31 -10.24 -7.39
N THR A 3 -6.34 -10.76 -8.14
CA THR A 3 -5.47 -9.96 -9.01
C THR A 3 -6.23 -9.64 -10.30
N PHE A 4 -6.69 -8.40 -10.44
CA PHE A 4 -7.27 -7.91 -11.69
C PHE A 4 -6.14 -7.48 -12.64
N ILE A 5 -5.88 -8.24 -13.69
CA ILE A 5 -4.90 -7.94 -14.74
C ILE A 5 -5.48 -6.88 -15.70
N THR A 6 -5.76 -5.69 -15.20
CA THR A 6 -6.11 -4.56 -16.06
C THR A 6 -5.21 -3.39 -15.77
N LYS A 7 -4.49 -2.93 -16.80
CA LYS A 7 -3.67 -1.71 -16.74
C LYS A 7 -4.49 -0.45 -16.42
N LYS A 8 -5.82 -0.48 -16.50
CA LYS A 8 -6.70 0.66 -16.22
C LYS A 8 -7.91 0.23 -15.41
N VAL A 9 -8.29 1.05 -14.43
CA VAL A 9 -9.53 0.92 -13.65
C VAL A 9 -10.51 1.95 -14.17
N ARG A 10 -11.74 1.56 -14.54
CA ARG A 10 -12.77 2.52 -14.96
C ARG A 10 -13.57 3.00 -13.76
N PHE A 11 -13.76 4.31 -13.66
CA PHE A 11 -14.48 4.96 -12.59
C PHE A 11 -15.64 5.78 -13.18
N ARG A 12 -16.86 5.51 -12.73
CA ARG A 12 -18.07 6.20 -13.19
C ARG A 12 -19.07 6.30 -12.05
N ASN A 13 -19.73 7.44 -11.91
CA ASN A 13 -20.69 7.71 -10.85
C ASN A 13 -20.15 7.33 -9.46
N ASN A 14 -18.90 7.74 -9.19
CA ASN A 14 -18.22 7.52 -7.91
C ASN A 14 -18.04 6.04 -7.52
N ARG A 15 -17.97 5.14 -8.51
CA ARG A 15 -17.73 3.70 -8.32
C ARG A 15 -16.82 3.12 -9.40
N VAL A 16 -16.09 2.08 -9.05
CA VAL A 16 -15.35 1.25 -10.00
C VAL A 16 -16.33 0.42 -10.82
N ILE A 17 -16.15 0.43 -12.15
CA ILE A 17 -16.98 -0.33 -13.08
C ILE A 17 -16.17 -1.47 -13.69
N PHE A 18 -16.62 -2.70 -13.46
CA PHE A 18 -16.10 -3.87 -14.14
C PHE A 18 -16.86 -4.11 -15.45
N THR A 19 -16.14 -4.20 -16.56
CA THR A 19 -16.72 -4.66 -17.83
C THR A 19 -16.94 -6.17 -17.81
N ARG A 20 -17.84 -6.68 -18.66
CA ARG A 20 -18.04 -8.13 -18.83
C ARG A 20 -16.75 -8.88 -19.15
N LYS A 21 -15.84 -8.27 -19.92
CA LYS A 21 -14.51 -8.85 -20.21
C LYS A 21 -13.68 -9.03 -18.94
N THR A 22 -13.59 -8.00 -18.10
CA THR A 22 -12.88 -8.06 -16.80
C THR A 22 -13.43 -9.12 -15.85
N LEU A 23 -14.76 -9.27 -15.80
CA LEU A 23 -15.41 -10.29 -14.97
C LEU A 23 -15.13 -11.71 -15.49
N ALA A 24 -15.12 -11.88 -16.82
CA ALA A 24 -14.78 -13.17 -17.43
C ALA A 24 -13.32 -13.58 -17.14
N TYR A 25 -12.36 -12.64 -17.24
CA TYR A 25 -10.97 -12.94 -16.88
C TYR A 25 -10.80 -13.32 -15.40
N ALA A 26 -11.46 -12.62 -14.48
CA ALA A 26 -11.40 -12.94 -13.06
C ALA A 26 -12.00 -14.32 -12.76
N ALA A 27 -13.13 -14.66 -13.39
CA ALA A 27 -13.75 -15.98 -13.27
C ALA A 27 -12.85 -17.10 -13.79
N THR A 28 -12.23 -16.90 -14.96
CA THR A 28 -11.30 -17.88 -15.55
C THR A 28 -10.06 -18.10 -14.68
N ILE A 29 -9.47 -17.03 -14.12
CA ILE A 29 -8.30 -17.13 -13.22
C ILE A 29 -8.65 -17.86 -11.92
N LEU A 30 -9.82 -17.57 -11.33
CA LEU A 30 -10.30 -18.30 -10.15
C LEU A 30 -10.53 -19.79 -10.45
N GLN A 31 -11.10 -20.10 -11.61
CA GLN A 31 -11.37 -21.48 -12.02
C GLN A 31 -10.10 -22.26 -12.34
N ILE A 32 -9.09 -21.60 -12.93
CA ILE A 32 -7.76 -22.19 -13.18
C ILE A 32 -6.99 -22.36 -11.86
N GLY A 33 -6.97 -21.35 -11.00
CA GLY A 33 -6.28 -21.42 -9.70
C GLY A 33 -6.86 -22.50 -8.78
N ALA A 34 -8.19 -22.69 -8.80
CA ALA A 34 -8.86 -23.79 -8.12
C ALA A 34 -8.50 -25.18 -8.71
N ARG A 35 -8.29 -25.27 -10.03
CA ARG A 35 -7.86 -26.51 -10.70
C ARG A 35 -6.39 -26.85 -10.48
N LEU A 36 -5.53 -25.85 -10.24
CA LEU A 36 -4.09 -26.01 -10.08
C LEU A 36 -3.63 -26.08 -8.61
N ASN A 37 -4.54 -26.06 -7.63
CA ASN A 37 -4.20 -26.03 -6.20
C ASN A 37 -3.21 -24.92 -5.80
N LEU A 38 -3.18 -23.81 -6.55
CA LEU A 38 -2.27 -22.68 -6.30
C LEU A 38 -2.75 -21.76 -5.16
N TYR A 39 -3.94 -22.03 -4.59
CA TYR A 39 -4.46 -21.39 -3.39
C TYR A 39 -4.66 -22.44 -2.30
N PRO A 40 -3.69 -22.70 -1.42
CA PRO A 40 -3.95 -23.52 -0.25
C PRO A 40 -4.96 -22.78 0.64
N LEU A 41 -6.10 -23.42 0.90
CA LEU A 41 -7.03 -23.00 1.96
C LEU A 41 -6.27 -23.01 3.29
N PRO A 42 -6.41 -22.00 4.16
CA PRO A 42 -5.68 -21.98 5.42
C PRO A 42 -6.44 -22.81 6.45
N PHE A 43 -6.38 -24.14 6.45
CA PHE A 43 -6.78 -24.93 7.63
C PHE A 43 -6.03 -26.26 7.80
N THR A 44 -5.33 -26.31 8.95
CA THR A 44 -4.89 -27.40 9.85
C THR A 44 -4.26 -28.68 9.30
N LEU A 45 -3.00 -28.90 9.72
CA LEU A 45 -2.32 -30.18 9.74
C LEU A 45 -3.07 -31.19 10.64
N SER A 46 -3.29 -32.38 10.11
CA SER A 46 -3.84 -33.54 10.83
C SER A 46 -2.91 -33.94 12.00
N PRO A 47 -3.44 -34.32 13.18
CA PRO A 47 -2.62 -34.82 14.29
C PRO A 47 -1.96 -36.14 13.88
N GLY A 48 -0.62 -36.18 13.87
CA GLY A 48 0.10 -37.45 13.63
C GLY A 48 1.50 -37.37 13.03
N HIS A 49 2.10 -36.19 12.82
CA HIS A 49 3.49 -36.13 12.36
C HIS A 49 4.47 -36.12 13.54
N PRO A 50 5.37 -37.11 13.66
CA PRO A 50 6.39 -37.10 14.71
C PRO A 50 7.41 -35.97 14.46
N PRO A 51 7.97 -35.37 15.53
CA PRO A 51 8.95 -34.29 15.39
C PRO A 51 10.26 -34.81 14.77
N TYR A 52 10.83 -34.05 13.83
CA TYR A 52 12.20 -34.25 13.37
C TYR A 52 13.18 -33.93 14.51
N PRO A 53 14.24 -34.73 14.75
CA PRO A 53 15.18 -34.49 15.82
C PRO A 53 16.08 -33.27 15.53
N LEU A 54 16.06 -32.28 16.44
CA LEU A 54 17.06 -31.21 16.48
C LEU A 54 18.38 -31.78 17.02
N ASN A 55 19.36 -31.99 16.13
CA ASN A 55 20.73 -32.26 16.53
C ASN A 55 21.61 -31.08 16.10
N TYR A 56 21.77 -30.11 17.01
CA TYR A 56 22.79 -29.06 16.89
C TYR A 56 23.91 -29.37 17.89
N PRO A 57 25.16 -29.54 17.45
CA PRO A 57 26.27 -29.77 18.36
C PRO A 57 26.60 -28.47 19.13
N PRO A 58 27.00 -28.55 20.42
CA PRO A 58 27.44 -27.39 21.17
C PRO A 58 28.82 -26.93 20.67
N LYS A 59 28.92 -25.72 20.13
CA LYS A 59 30.22 -25.06 19.95
C LYS A 59 30.66 -24.46 21.28
N ILE A 60 31.57 -25.14 21.97
CA ILE A 60 32.29 -24.61 23.13
C ILE A 60 33.33 -23.61 22.60
N MET A 61 33.09 -22.31 22.81
CA MET A 61 34.06 -21.26 22.50
C MET A 61 34.78 -20.84 23.78
N LYS A 62 36.11 -20.97 23.78
CA LYS A 62 36.99 -20.67 24.92
C LYS A 62 37.05 -19.17 25.19
N LEU A 63 36.91 -18.83 26.46
CA LEU A 63 37.06 -17.50 27.05
C LEU A 63 38.56 -17.24 27.30
N THR A 64 39.13 -16.23 26.65
CA THR A 64 40.42 -15.66 27.05
C THR A 64 40.34 -14.14 26.94
N THR A 65 40.66 -13.50 28.06
CA THR A 65 40.54 -12.07 28.33
C THR A 65 41.82 -11.35 27.90
N THR A 66 41.72 -10.31 27.08
CA THR A 66 42.70 -9.22 27.07
C THR A 66 42.00 -7.88 26.87
N LEU A 67 42.35 -6.96 27.75
CA LEU A 67 41.82 -5.62 27.91
C LEU A 67 42.61 -4.67 27.00
N THR A 68 41.98 -4.05 26.01
CA THR A 68 42.53 -2.87 25.34
C THR A 68 41.43 -1.83 25.10
N CYS A 69 41.67 -0.65 25.67
CA CYS A 69 40.86 0.55 25.55
C CYS A 69 40.90 1.07 24.11
N LEU A 70 39.73 1.23 23.47
CA LEU A 70 39.61 1.98 22.23
C LEU A 70 38.44 2.96 22.35
N ILE A 71 38.77 4.24 22.17
CA ILE A 71 37.89 5.41 22.25
C ILE A 71 36.66 5.18 21.36
N ILE A 72 35.47 5.23 21.96
CA ILE A 72 34.19 5.13 21.26
C ILE A 72 33.96 6.46 20.51
N ASN A 73 34.34 6.50 19.24
CA ASN A 73 33.76 7.47 18.30
C ASN A 73 32.34 7.01 17.99
N ASN A 74 31.35 7.61 18.65
CA ASN A 74 29.94 7.51 18.26
C ASN A 74 29.74 8.30 16.95
N LEU A 75 30.15 7.72 15.83
CA LEU A 75 29.70 8.19 14.52
C LEU A 75 28.27 7.69 14.33
N VAL A 76 27.30 8.48 14.79
CA VAL A 76 25.89 8.27 14.47
C VAL A 76 25.75 8.49 12.97
N LEU A 77 25.85 7.41 12.20
CA LEU A 77 25.37 7.36 10.83
C LEU A 77 23.85 7.56 10.90
N VAL A 78 23.42 8.82 10.81
CA VAL A 78 22.04 9.15 10.45
C VAL A 78 21.85 8.62 9.03
N ASN A 79 21.41 7.36 8.91
CA ASN A 79 20.83 6.90 7.67
C ASN A 79 19.70 7.88 7.34
N PRO A 80 19.69 8.49 6.14
CA PRO A 80 18.53 9.27 5.75
C PRO A 80 17.33 8.32 5.85
N VAL A 81 16.39 8.64 6.73
CA VAL A 81 15.09 7.97 6.73
C VAL A 81 14.51 8.28 5.36
N VAL A 82 14.54 7.31 4.46
CA VAL A 82 13.77 7.38 3.23
C VAL A 82 12.33 7.52 3.71
N ALA A 83 11.71 8.67 3.47
CA ALA A 83 10.32 8.90 3.86
C ALA A 83 9.47 7.76 3.26
N GLN A 84 8.88 6.94 4.12
CA GLN A 84 8.09 5.77 3.71
C GLN A 84 6.90 6.18 2.86
N ILE A 85 6.35 7.36 3.14
CA ILE A 85 5.31 8.02 2.37
C ILE A 85 5.88 9.35 1.92
N ALA A 86 6.10 9.49 0.62
CA ALA A 86 6.64 10.69 0.02
C ALA A 86 5.68 11.19 -1.06
N PRO A 87 5.03 12.36 -0.86
CA PRO A 87 4.29 13.02 -1.93
C PRO A 87 5.16 13.27 -3.17
N ASP A 88 4.54 13.28 -4.33
CA ASP A 88 5.13 13.89 -5.52
C ASP A 88 4.54 15.29 -5.77
N ASN A 89 5.00 15.96 -6.82
CA ASN A 89 4.57 17.31 -7.17
C ASN A 89 3.57 17.35 -8.35
N THR A 90 2.96 16.22 -8.69
CA THR A 90 2.17 16.06 -9.92
C THR A 90 0.73 16.56 -9.80
N LEU A 91 0.34 17.04 -8.61
CA LEU A 91 -0.92 17.73 -8.37
C LEU A 91 -0.77 19.26 -8.38
N GLY A 92 0.42 19.79 -8.67
CA GLY A 92 0.68 21.23 -8.70
C GLY A 92 0.54 21.87 -7.31
N ASP A 93 -0.19 22.97 -7.20
CA ASP A 93 -0.35 23.68 -5.92
C ASP A 93 -1.22 22.90 -4.91
N GLU A 94 -1.97 21.90 -5.38
CA GLU A 94 -2.84 21.03 -4.59
C GLU A 94 -2.13 19.73 -4.17
N ASN A 95 -0.82 19.80 -3.93
CA ASN A 95 -0.02 18.63 -3.56
C ASN A 95 -0.52 17.91 -2.31
N SER A 96 -0.27 16.60 -2.30
CA SER A 96 -0.44 15.79 -1.09
C SER A 96 0.60 16.21 -0.05
N ARG A 97 0.22 16.14 1.22
CA ARG A 97 1.07 16.50 2.35
C ARG A 97 1.04 15.39 3.37
N VAL A 98 2.16 15.20 4.07
CA VAL A 98 2.31 14.18 5.09
C VAL A 98 2.83 14.85 6.36
N GLU A 99 2.06 14.74 7.43
CA GLU A 99 2.41 15.22 8.75
C GLU A 99 2.66 14.04 9.68
N ASN A 100 3.87 13.96 10.22
CA ASN A 100 4.21 12.95 11.21
C ASN A 100 3.63 13.34 12.59
N ARG A 101 2.77 12.48 13.15
CA ARG A 101 2.18 12.64 14.48
C ARG A 101 2.42 11.37 15.30
N GLY A 102 3.63 11.27 15.84
CA GLY A 102 4.08 10.13 16.64
C GLY A 102 4.23 8.87 15.77
N ASN A 103 3.45 7.83 16.06
CA ASN A 103 3.44 6.60 15.26
C ASN A 103 2.50 6.67 14.04
N ARG A 104 1.89 7.83 13.77
CA ARG A 104 0.99 8.01 12.64
C ARG A 104 1.53 9.03 11.65
N ASP A 105 1.36 8.74 10.37
CA ASP A 105 1.54 9.68 9.27
C ASP A 105 0.14 10.14 8.82
N ILE A 106 -0.16 11.42 9.05
CA ILE A 106 -1.42 12.04 8.64
C ILE A 106 -1.26 12.59 7.24
N ILE A 107 -2.10 12.13 6.32
CA ILE A 107 -2.09 12.51 4.93
C ILE A 107 -3.20 13.52 4.70
N ASN A 108 -2.85 14.73 4.28
CA ASN A 108 -3.79 15.81 4.00
C ASN A 108 -3.40 16.59 2.72
N GLY A 109 -4.05 17.74 2.48
CA GLY A 109 -3.96 18.45 1.20
C GLY A 109 -4.67 17.68 0.10
N GLY A 110 -4.07 17.63 -1.10
CA GLY A 110 -4.65 16.95 -2.26
C GLY A 110 -5.63 17.82 -3.05
N ALA A 111 -5.94 17.35 -4.27
CA ALA A 111 -6.80 18.06 -5.21
C ALA A 111 -8.25 17.58 -5.05
N THR A 112 -9.18 18.50 -4.78
CA THR A 112 -10.61 18.15 -4.60
C THR A 112 -11.40 18.41 -5.86
N ARG A 113 -12.17 17.42 -6.34
CA ARG A 113 -13.10 17.54 -7.48
C ARG A 113 -14.44 16.91 -7.11
N GLY A 114 -15.38 17.74 -6.64
CA GLY A 114 -16.67 17.26 -6.12
C GLY A 114 -16.47 16.35 -4.91
N GLU A 115 -17.10 15.17 -4.92
CA GLU A 115 -17.00 14.19 -3.81
C GLU A 115 -15.69 13.35 -3.84
N ASN A 116 -14.73 13.71 -4.69
CA ASN A 116 -13.48 12.97 -4.88
C ASN A 116 -12.27 13.82 -4.47
N LEU A 117 -11.41 13.25 -3.62
CA LEU A 117 -10.13 13.83 -3.20
C LEU A 117 -9.00 13.02 -3.81
N PHE A 118 -8.05 13.69 -4.48
CA PHE A 118 -6.95 13.05 -5.19
C PHE A 118 -5.63 13.28 -4.45
N HIS A 119 -4.90 12.18 -4.25
CA HIS A 119 -3.54 12.20 -3.72
C HIS A 119 -2.54 11.53 -4.66
N SER A 120 -1.31 12.03 -4.64
CA SER A 120 -0.22 11.52 -5.47
C SER A 120 1.06 11.41 -4.67
N PHE A 121 1.68 10.25 -4.76
CA PHE A 121 2.88 9.90 -4.01
C PHE A 121 3.94 9.36 -4.95
N ARG A 122 5.19 9.74 -4.73
CA ARG A 122 6.34 9.02 -5.30
C ARG A 122 6.53 7.69 -4.59
N GLU A 123 6.42 7.68 -3.27
CA GLU A 123 6.60 6.48 -2.42
C GLU A 123 5.42 6.32 -1.48
N PHE A 124 4.94 5.09 -1.30
CA PHE A 124 3.86 4.81 -0.36
C PHE A 124 4.05 3.44 0.31
N ASN A 125 4.66 3.44 1.48
CA ASN A 125 4.89 2.29 2.34
C ASN A 125 4.41 2.62 3.76
N VAL A 126 3.99 1.61 4.51
CA VAL A 126 3.58 1.76 5.91
C VAL A 126 4.31 0.72 6.73
N GLU A 127 5.29 1.11 7.53
CA GLU A 127 6.02 0.16 8.37
C GLU A 127 5.18 -0.46 9.49
N ALA A 128 5.66 -1.61 9.99
CA ALA A 128 5.06 -2.26 11.15
C ALA A 128 5.08 -1.33 12.37
N GLY A 129 3.98 -1.30 13.14
CA GLY A 129 3.83 -0.42 14.29
C GLY A 129 3.51 1.04 13.96
N ARG A 130 3.52 1.42 12.67
CA ARG A 130 3.07 2.74 12.19
C ARG A 130 1.66 2.68 11.62
N GLY A 131 1.02 3.85 11.50
CA GLY A 131 -0.26 4.01 10.81
C GLY A 131 -0.22 5.14 9.80
N ALA A 132 -0.76 4.92 8.60
CA ALA A 132 -0.98 5.96 7.59
C ALA A 132 -2.47 6.28 7.52
N TYR A 133 -2.83 7.53 7.78
CA TYR A 133 -4.21 7.96 7.91
C TYR A 133 -4.53 9.11 6.97
N PHE A 134 -5.43 8.88 6.03
CA PHE A 134 -5.96 9.93 5.17
C PHE A 134 -6.98 10.77 5.94
N GLU A 135 -6.78 12.08 5.95
CA GLU A 135 -7.79 13.02 6.39
C GLU A 135 -8.98 12.99 5.42
N ASN A 136 -10.20 13.05 5.97
CA ASN A 136 -11.42 13.05 5.18
C ASN A 136 -12.18 14.36 5.43
N PRO A 137 -11.95 15.40 4.61
CA PRO A 137 -12.75 16.62 4.65
C PRO A 137 -14.23 16.33 4.40
N ALA A 138 -15.10 17.23 4.87
CA ALA A 138 -16.54 17.12 4.66
C ALA A 138 -16.90 16.96 3.17
N ALA A 139 -17.97 16.21 2.89
CA ALA A 139 -18.47 15.90 1.54
C ALA A 139 -17.57 15.03 0.63
N ILE A 140 -16.37 14.65 1.06
CA ILE A 140 -15.54 13.69 0.32
C ILE A 140 -16.03 12.26 0.57
N ARG A 141 -16.35 11.54 -0.50
CA ARG A 141 -16.78 10.13 -0.47
C ARG A 141 -15.70 9.18 -0.96
N ASN A 142 -14.79 9.64 -1.81
CA ASN A 142 -13.72 8.82 -2.33
C ASN A 142 -12.39 9.56 -2.24
N ILE A 143 -11.39 8.87 -1.73
CA ILE A 143 -10.00 9.29 -1.72
C ILE A 143 -9.28 8.43 -2.75
N LEU A 144 -8.80 9.04 -3.83
CA LEU A 144 -8.12 8.37 -4.93
C LEU A 144 -6.63 8.69 -4.89
N SER A 145 -5.84 7.67 -4.57
CA SER A 145 -4.40 7.77 -4.38
C SER A 145 -3.64 7.02 -5.47
N ARG A 146 -2.60 7.64 -6.01
CA ARG A 146 -1.67 7.00 -6.95
C ARG A 146 -0.24 7.01 -6.44
N VAL A 147 0.51 5.97 -6.79
CA VAL A 147 1.97 5.91 -6.64
C VAL A 147 2.62 6.03 -8.01
N THR A 148 3.45 7.07 -8.18
CA THR A 148 4.13 7.41 -9.44
C THR A 148 5.58 6.93 -9.48
N GLY A 149 6.16 6.56 -8.34
CA GLY A 149 7.50 5.97 -8.27
C GLY A 149 7.56 4.52 -8.73
N ASN A 150 8.77 3.96 -8.71
CA ASN A 150 9.07 2.63 -9.25
C ASN A 150 9.07 1.52 -8.18
N ASN A 151 8.71 1.85 -6.94
CA ASN A 151 8.74 0.90 -5.84
C ASN A 151 7.36 0.29 -5.56
N LEU A 152 7.38 -0.94 -5.05
CA LEU A 152 6.23 -1.61 -4.45
C LEU A 152 5.72 -0.83 -3.25
N SER A 153 4.41 -0.90 -2.99
CA SER A 153 3.83 -0.45 -1.73
C SER A 153 3.78 -1.59 -0.72
N ASN A 154 4.65 -1.54 0.28
CA ASN A 154 4.67 -2.49 1.39
C ASN A 154 3.88 -1.92 2.58
N ILE A 155 2.71 -2.49 2.82
CA ILE A 155 1.82 -2.12 3.93
C ILE A 155 1.99 -3.16 5.04
N GLN A 156 2.82 -2.85 6.02
CA GLN A 156 3.10 -3.69 7.19
C GLN A 156 2.40 -3.20 8.46
N GLY A 157 1.97 -1.93 8.49
CA GLY A 157 1.23 -1.31 9.58
C GLY A 157 -0.25 -1.09 9.30
N VAL A 158 -0.82 -0.01 9.85
CA VAL A 158 -2.24 0.33 9.69
C VAL A 158 -2.42 1.31 8.54
N LEU A 159 -3.35 1.01 7.62
CA LEU A 159 -3.79 1.94 6.58
C LEU A 159 -5.23 2.34 6.87
N GLY A 160 -5.48 3.64 7.07
CA GLY A 160 -6.77 4.11 7.53
C GLY A 160 -7.25 5.41 6.91
N VAL A 161 -8.51 5.71 7.18
CA VAL A 161 -9.19 6.94 6.78
C VAL A 161 -9.88 7.52 8.01
N LEU A 162 -9.62 8.80 8.30
CA LEU A 162 -10.24 9.52 9.42
C LEU A 162 -11.63 10.02 9.01
N GLY A 163 -12.55 9.08 8.73
CA GLY A 163 -13.90 9.37 8.28
C GLY A 163 -14.54 8.20 7.56
N ASN A 164 -15.49 8.49 6.67
CA ASN A 164 -16.34 7.49 6.02
C ASN A 164 -16.05 7.35 4.52
N ALA A 165 -15.05 8.06 3.99
CA ALA A 165 -14.69 7.93 2.59
C ALA A 165 -14.12 6.54 2.26
N ASN A 166 -14.37 6.12 1.02
CA ASN A 166 -13.70 4.96 0.43
C ASN A 166 -12.28 5.34 0.03
N LEU A 167 -11.32 4.43 0.20
CA LEU A 167 -9.94 4.60 -0.20
C LEU A 167 -9.62 3.75 -1.43
N PHE A 168 -9.18 4.42 -2.50
CA PHE A 168 -8.63 3.80 -3.69
C PHE A 168 -7.12 4.05 -3.72
N LEU A 169 -6.32 2.99 -3.84
CA LEU A 169 -4.86 3.08 -3.99
C LEU A 169 -4.42 2.30 -5.23
N ILE A 170 -3.72 2.98 -6.13
CA ILE A 170 -3.11 2.34 -7.29
C ILE A 170 -1.58 2.46 -7.26
N ASN A 171 -0.90 1.34 -7.51
CA ASN A 171 0.54 1.27 -7.70
C ASN A 171 0.87 0.18 -8.73
N PRO A 172 1.36 0.52 -9.94
CA PRO A 172 1.65 -0.46 -10.99
C PRO A 172 2.68 -1.52 -10.58
N ASN A 173 3.58 -1.17 -9.67
CA ASN A 173 4.61 -2.09 -9.19
C ASN A 173 4.01 -3.15 -8.27
N GLY A 174 2.88 -2.85 -7.63
CA GLY A 174 2.15 -3.76 -6.76
C GLY A 174 1.96 -3.21 -5.35
N ILE A 175 1.02 -3.82 -4.63
CA ILE A 175 0.67 -3.48 -3.24
C ILE A 175 0.67 -4.78 -2.45
N ILE A 176 1.50 -4.87 -1.41
CA ILE A 176 1.68 -6.05 -0.57
C ILE A 176 1.26 -5.70 0.86
N PHE A 177 0.37 -6.50 1.43
CA PHE A 177 -0.01 -6.41 2.83
C PHE A 177 0.74 -7.47 3.63
N GLY A 178 1.49 -7.03 4.64
CA GLY A 178 2.18 -7.91 5.58
C GLY A 178 1.21 -8.61 6.55
N PRO A 179 1.69 -9.61 7.30
CA PRO A 179 0.84 -10.44 8.18
C PRO A 179 0.16 -9.66 9.31
N ASN A 180 0.73 -8.52 9.70
CA ASN A 180 0.20 -7.66 10.77
C ASN A 180 -0.51 -6.41 10.24
N ALA A 181 -0.65 -6.28 8.92
CA ALA A 181 -1.25 -5.11 8.31
C ALA A 181 -2.75 -5.05 8.62
N ARG A 182 -3.26 -3.84 8.85
CA ARG A 182 -4.67 -3.62 9.17
C ARG A 182 -5.26 -2.50 8.33
N LEU A 183 -6.52 -2.65 7.97
CA LEU A 183 -7.32 -1.59 7.41
C LEU A 183 -8.19 -0.99 8.52
N ASP A 184 -8.11 0.32 8.71
CA ASP A 184 -8.85 1.06 9.74
C ASP A 184 -9.66 2.18 9.09
N MET A 185 -10.83 1.81 8.55
CA MET A 185 -11.72 2.72 7.83
C MET A 185 -13.17 2.24 7.88
N ASN A 186 -14.11 3.17 7.95
CA ASN A 186 -15.55 2.87 7.91
C ASN A 186 -16.07 2.68 6.47
N GLY A 187 -15.34 3.23 5.49
CA GLY A 187 -15.62 3.04 4.06
C GLY A 187 -15.06 1.74 3.51
N SER A 188 -14.95 1.66 2.19
CA SER A 188 -14.35 0.52 1.50
C SER A 188 -12.91 0.80 1.07
N PHE A 189 -12.08 -0.23 1.07
CA PHE A 189 -10.74 -0.18 0.46
C PHE A 189 -10.75 -0.85 -0.92
N PHE A 190 -10.10 -0.21 -1.89
CA PHE A 190 -9.81 -0.78 -3.20
C PHE A 190 -8.33 -0.56 -3.55
N GLY A 191 -7.58 -1.65 -3.67
CA GLY A 191 -6.19 -1.66 -4.13
C GLY A 191 -6.07 -2.24 -5.54
N SER A 192 -5.25 -1.64 -6.40
CA SER A 192 -4.99 -2.18 -7.74
C SER A 192 -3.57 -1.90 -8.23
N SER A 193 -3.04 -2.79 -9.06
CA SER A 193 -1.80 -2.58 -9.81
C SER A 193 -2.01 -1.94 -11.18
N ALA A 194 -3.10 -1.19 -11.35
CA ALA A 194 -3.38 -0.49 -12.59
C ALA A 194 -2.47 0.74 -12.75
N ASN A 195 -2.21 1.10 -14.00
CA ASN A 195 -1.49 2.31 -14.38
C ASN A 195 -2.34 3.57 -14.24
N SER A 196 -3.68 3.44 -14.18
CA SER A 196 -4.55 4.59 -14.07
C SER A 196 -5.97 4.28 -13.63
N ILE A 197 -6.63 5.35 -13.16
CA ILE A 197 -8.07 5.43 -12.96
C ILE A 197 -8.66 6.30 -14.07
N VAL A 198 -9.55 5.74 -14.87
CA VAL A 198 -10.16 6.39 -16.05
C VAL A 198 -11.52 6.93 -15.67
N PHE A 199 -11.68 8.24 -15.78
CA PHE A 199 -12.96 8.94 -15.63
C PHE A 199 -13.59 9.17 -17.02
N SER A 200 -14.78 9.76 -17.06
CA SER A 200 -15.48 10.03 -18.33
C SER A 200 -14.74 11.04 -19.22
N ASN A 201 -13.98 11.96 -18.62
CA ASN A 201 -13.38 13.12 -19.28
C ASN A 201 -11.87 13.26 -19.08
N PHE A 202 -11.26 12.52 -18.15
CA PHE A 202 -9.82 12.55 -17.90
C PHE A 202 -9.31 11.21 -17.34
N GLU A 203 -7.99 11.08 -17.22
CA GLU A 203 -7.32 9.92 -16.68
C GLU A 203 -6.38 10.32 -15.53
N PHE A 204 -6.56 9.70 -14.37
CA PHE A 204 -5.65 9.83 -13.23
C PHE A 204 -4.57 8.75 -13.34
N SER A 205 -3.46 9.10 -13.99
CA SER A 205 -2.39 8.16 -14.41
C SER A 205 -1.20 8.16 -13.45
N THR A 206 -0.57 7.00 -13.25
CA THR A 206 0.70 6.84 -12.52
C THR A 206 1.93 7.02 -13.41
N ILE A 207 1.78 6.86 -14.73
CA ILE A 207 2.88 6.80 -15.70
C ILE A 207 3.18 8.16 -16.31
N ASN A 208 2.14 8.88 -16.73
CA ASN A 208 2.19 10.26 -17.20
C ASN A 208 1.31 11.09 -16.27
N PRO A 209 1.78 11.36 -15.04
CA PRO A 209 0.94 11.92 -14.01
C PRO A 209 0.70 13.41 -14.24
N GLU A 210 -0.56 13.76 -14.48
CA GLU A 210 -1.04 15.14 -14.49
C GLU A 210 -2.05 15.35 -13.36
N ALA A 211 -2.28 16.61 -12.97
CA ALA A 211 -3.28 16.98 -12.00
C ALA A 211 -4.70 16.77 -12.59
N PRO A 212 -5.67 16.29 -11.81
CA PRO A 212 -7.06 16.23 -12.26
C PRO A 212 -7.56 17.62 -12.70
N PRO A 213 -8.22 17.76 -13.87
CA PRO A 213 -8.73 19.04 -14.32
C PRO A 213 -9.80 19.56 -13.36
N LEU A 214 -9.94 20.89 -13.27
CA LEU A 214 -11.03 21.52 -12.51
C LEU A 214 -12.38 21.15 -13.12
N LEU A 215 -13.40 21.01 -12.28
CA LEU A 215 -14.78 20.82 -12.75
C LEU A 215 -15.31 22.20 -13.16
N THR A 216 -15.45 22.43 -14.46
CA THR A 216 -16.13 23.60 -15.05
C THR A 216 -17.60 23.33 -15.26
#